data_AF-I3DXF0-F1
#
_entry.id   AF-I3DXF0-F1
#
_cell.length_a   1.000
_cell.length_b   1.000
_cell.length_c   1.000
_cell.angle_alpha   90.00
_cell.angle_beta   90.00
_cell.angle_gamma   90.00
#
_symmetry.space_group_name_H-M   'P 1'
#
loop_
_entity.id
_entity.type
_entity.pdbx_description
1 polymer ?
#
loop_
_entity_poly.entity_id
_entity_poly.type
_entity_poly.pdbx_seq_one_letter_code
_entity_poly.pdbx_strand_id
1 'polypeptide(L)'
;METIIIAIVIGIISSIYNQFKNQSREQKKQSPAKPFTAGGLPYPKRQEATIHKENKRPESEKRKREPKDISDEIEAKYADQKRKVEEQVIALKKQQSVIEQKARQIRNSVENSHLSFSPAGKDNANELFTAEEANLLNGIIFSEILGPPRTKRPHSYKRR
;
A
#
# COMPACT_ATOMS: atom_id res chain seq x y z
N MET A 1 28.49 23.77 11.40
CA MET A 1 27.96 22.80 10.42
C MET A 1 27.01 21.78 11.06
N GLU A 2 27.34 21.26 12.24
CA GLU A 2 26.52 20.26 12.97
C GLU A 2 25.10 20.75 13.30
N THR A 3 24.94 22.00 13.73
CA THR A 3 23.62 22.59 14.05
C THR A 3 22.70 22.72 12.83
N ILE A 4 23.26 22.96 11.65
CA ILE A 4 22.51 23.05 10.38
C ILE A 4 21.98 21.67 9.99
N ILE A 5 22.80 20.63 10.17
CA ILE A 5 22.40 19.23 9.91
C ILE A 5 21.25 18.83 10.84
N ILE A 6 21.34 19.17 12.13
CA ILE A 6 20.28 18.89 13.12
C ILE A 6 18.98 19.60 12.75
N ALA A 7 19.03 20.86 12.31
CA ALA A 7 17.85 21.61 11.88
C ALA A 7 17.17 20.99 10.64
N ILE A 8 17.96 20.50 9.68
CA ILE A 8 17.45 19.80 8.48
C ILE A 8 16.76 18.50 8.88
N VAL A 9 17.37 17.70 9.76
CA VAL A 9 16.80 16.43 10.24
C VAL A 9 15.48 16.66 10.98
N ILE A 10 15.42 17.65 11.88
CA ILE A 10 14.18 18.01 12.60
C ILE A 10 13.10 18.48 11.63
N GLY A 11 13.47 19.24 10.60
CA GLY A 11 12.56 19.70 9.55
C GLY A 11 11.94 18.55 8.76
N ILE A 12 12.74 17.55 8.38
CA ILE A 12 12.27 16.35 7.66
C ILE A 12 11.31 15.53 8.54
N ILE A 13 11.69 15.26 9.80
CA ILE A 13 10.86 14.49 10.73
C ILE A 13 9.52 15.19 10.99
N SER A 14 9.54 16.51 11.16
CA SER A 14 8.33 17.32 11.40
C SER A 14 7.41 17.38 10.17
N SER A 15 7.98 17.42 8.96
CA SER A 15 7.23 17.39 7.70
C SER A 15 6.46 16.08 7.53
N ILE A 16 7.13 14.94 7.76
CA ILE A 16 6.52 13.60 7.67
C ILE A 16 5.42 13.46 8.73
N TYR A 17 5.66 13.86 9.97
CA TYR A 17 4.68 13.74 11.05
C TYR A 17 3.43 14.62 10.82
N ASN A 18 3.61 15.81 10.26
CA ASN A 18 2.49 16.70 9.91
C ASN A 18 1.66 16.12 8.75
N GLN A 19 2.30 15.48 7.76
CA GLN A 19 1.60 14.84 6.65
C GLN A 19 0.75 13.65 7.12
N PHE A 20 1.27 12.80 8.01
CA PHE A 20 0.50 11.69 8.59
C PHE A 20 -0.69 12.15 9.45
N LYS A 21 -0.54 13.25 10.21
CA LYS A 21 -1.62 13.78 11.05
C LYS A 21 -2.76 14.42 10.24
N ASN A 22 -2.45 15.01 9.09
CA ASN A 22 -3.43 15.72 8.27
C ASN A 22 -4.25 14.77 7.37
N GLN A 23 -3.70 13.61 6.97
CA GLN A 23 -4.47 12.59 6.24
C GLN A 23 -5.67 12.03 7.06
N SER A 24 -5.52 11.92 8.38
CA SER A 24 -6.61 11.44 9.25
C SER A 24 -7.71 12.48 9.51
N ARG A 25 -7.50 13.76 9.17
CA ARG A 25 -8.48 14.84 9.40
C ARG A 25 -9.33 15.15 8.17
N GLU A 26 -8.92 14.74 6.98
CA GLU A 26 -9.66 15.01 5.74
C GLU A 26 -10.84 14.04 5.49
N GLN A 27 -10.91 12.90 6.19
CA GLN A 27 -12.07 11.98 6.09
C GLN A 27 -13.26 12.34 7.00
N LYS A 28 -13.19 13.41 7.81
CA LYS A 28 -14.27 13.82 8.71
C LYS A 28 -14.81 15.23 8.44
N LYS A 29 -14.93 15.62 7.16
CA LYS A 29 -15.67 16.84 6.82
C LYS A 29 -16.73 16.58 5.75
N GLN A 30 -17.98 16.73 6.21
CA GLN A 30 -19.17 17.18 5.48
C GLN A 30 -19.92 16.14 4.64
N SER A 31 -20.88 15.45 5.27
CA SER A 31 -22.10 15.00 4.60
C SER A 31 -23.18 16.10 4.70
N PRO A 32 -23.79 16.58 3.61
CA PRO A 32 -24.96 17.44 3.69
C PRO A 32 -26.18 16.65 4.18
N ALA A 33 -26.86 17.19 5.19
CA ALA A 33 -28.09 16.63 5.76
C ALA A 33 -29.23 16.67 4.73
N LYS A 34 -29.94 15.55 4.56
CA LYS A 34 -31.21 15.49 3.83
C LYS A 34 -32.35 15.85 4.80
N PRO A 35 -33.28 16.76 4.46
CA PRO A 35 -34.48 16.95 5.26
C PRO A 35 -35.47 15.80 4.99
N PHE A 36 -35.80 15.05 6.04
CA PHE A 36 -36.90 14.08 6.03
C PHE A 36 -38.19 14.83 6.37
N THR A 37 -39.11 14.92 5.41
CA THR A 37 -40.45 15.48 5.57
C THR A 37 -41.29 14.57 6.46
N ALA A 38 -41.86 15.17 7.51
CA ALA A 38 -42.86 14.58 8.38
C ALA A 38 -44.20 14.39 7.64
N GLY A 39 -44.84 13.24 7.83
CA GLY A 39 -46.24 13.03 7.42
C GLY A 39 -46.70 11.57 7.54
N GLY A 40 -47.36 11.20 8.65
CA GLY A 40 -48.29 10.06 8.71
C GLY A 40 -47.99 8.96 9.75
N LEU A 41 -48.72 9.00 10.88
CA LEU A 41 -48.94 7.91 11.86
C LEU A 41 -50.10 6.97 11.39
N PRO A 42 -50.53 5.90 12.11
CA PRO A 42 -49.84 4.90 12.96
C PRO A 42 -50.15 3.42 12.56
N TYR A 43 -49.45 2.46 13.20
CA TYR A 43 -49.66 0.98 13.28
C TYR A 43 -51.13 0.52 13.46
N PRO A 44 -51.57 -0.76 13.25
CA PRO A 44 -50.87 -2.00 13.70
C PRO A 44 -51.13 -3.33 12.95
N LYS A 45 -50.30 -4.37 13.21
CA LYS A 45 -50.78 -5.68 13.71
C LYS A 45 -49.63 -6.66 13.97
N ARG A 46 -49.52 -7.02 15.25
CA ARG A 46 -48.86 -8.20 15.82
C ARG A 46 -49.67 -9.44 15.44
N GLN A 47 -49.04 -10.45 14.86
CA GLN A 47 -49.56 -11.82 14.85
C GLN A 47 -48.50 -12.74 15.46
N GLU A 48 -48.81 -13.21 16.66
CA GLU A 48 -48.17 -14.35 17.30
C GLU A 48 -48.92 -15.63 16.93
N ALA A 49 -48.18 -16.73 17.04
CA ALA A 49 -48.60 -18.14 17.04
C ALA A 49 -48.85 -18.79 15.66
N THR A 50 -47.99 -19.74 15.29
CA THR A 50 -48.16 -21.14 15.73
C THR A 50 -46.96 -22.01 15.35
N ILE A 51 -46.67 -22.90 16.29
CA ILE A 51 -45.68 -23.97 16.31
C ILE A 51 -45.96 -24.96 15.18
N HIS A 52 -44.95 -25.40 14.41
CA HIS A 52 -44.88 -26.79 13.91
C HIS A 52 -43.46 -27.22 13.53
N LYS A 53 -43.05 -28.32 14.18
CA LYS A 53 -42.23 -29.42 13.66
C LYS A 53 -40.70 -29.24 13.61
N GLU A 54 -40.12 -29.56 14.76
CA GLU A 54 -38.90 -30.35 14.94
C GLU A 54 -38.49 -31.15 13.69
N ASN A 55 -37.54 -30.62 12.92
CA ASN A 55 -36.89 -31.35 11.86
C ASN A 55 -35.67 -32.04 12.48
N LYS A 56 -35.83 -33.33 12.79
CA LYS A 56 -34.75 -34.22 13.21
C LYS A 56 -33.61 -34.14 12.20
N ARG A 57 -32.57 -33.41 12.58
CA ARG A 57 -31.27 -33.41 11.90
C ARG A 57 -30.76 -34.86 11.95
N PRO A 58 -30.34 -35.47 10.82
CA PRO A 58 -29.76 -36.79 10.85
C PRO A 58 -28.53 -36.74 11.76
N GLU A 59 -28.68 -37.52 12.81
CA GLU A 59 -27.68 -38.11 13.68
C GLU A 59 -26.30 -38.10 13.04
N SER A 60 -25.42 -37.37 13.70
CA SER A 60 -23.99 -37.41 13.46
C SER A 60 -23.49 -38.85 13.58
N GLU A 61 -23.33 -39.54 12.44
CA GLU A 61 -22.33 -40.60 12.29
C GLU A 61 -20.93 -39.97 12.38
N LYS A 62 -20.60 -39.40 13.54
CA LYS A 62 -19.21 -39.27 13.96
C LYS A 62 -18.79 -40.65 14.43
N ARG A 63 -18.44 -41.50 13.45
CA ARG A 63 -17.61 -42.67 13.67
C ARG A 63 -16.45 -42.22 14.55
N LYS A 64 -16.32 -42.87 15.70
CA LYS A 64 -15.16 -42.78 16.59
C LYS A 64 -13.92 -43.15 15.77
N ARG A 65 -13.29 -42.18 15.10
CA ARG A 65 -11.91 -42.35 14.66
C ARG A 65 -11.08 -42.38 15.93
N GLU A 66 -10.29 -43.42 16.08
CA GLU A 66 -9.44 -43.58 17.24
C GLU A 66 -8.50 -42.36 17.34
N PRO A 67 -8.17 -41.89 18.55
CA PRO A 67 -7.35 -40.68 18.73
C PRO A 67 -5.96 -40.76 18.07
N LYS A 68 -5.49 -41.97 17.71
CA LYS A 68 -4.22 -42.21 17.00
C LYS A 68 -4.27 -41.81 15.52
N ASP A 69 -5.40 -41.98 14.84
CA ASP A 69 -5.49 -41.63 13.41
C ASP A 69 -5.48 -40.11 13.18
N ILE A 70 -5.89 -39.33 14.19
CA ILE A 70 -5.95 -37.87 14.12
C ILE A 70 -4.56 -37.27 14.36
N SER A 71 -3.75 -37.84 15.26
CA SER A 71 -2.38 -37.36 15.50
C SER A 71 -1.51 -37.56 14.26
N ASP A 72 -1.59 -38.73 13.63
CA ASP A 72 -0.75 -39.07 12.49
C ASP A 72 -1.12 -38.21 11.26
N GLU A 73 -2.41 -37.89 11.08
CA GLU A 73 -2.87 -36.97 10.03
C GLU A 73 -2.39 -35.52 10.28
N ILE A 74 -2.35 -35.08 11.55
CA ILE A 74 -1.86 -33.74 11.91
C ILE A 74 -0.34 -33.65 11.71
N GLU A 75 0.42 -34.68 12.09
CA GLU A 75 1.86 -34.74 11.91
C GLU A 75 2.26 -34.74 10.43
N ALA A 76 1.56 -35.51 9.60
CA ALA A 76 1.76 -35.52 8.15
C ALA A 76 1.51 -34.12 7.54
N LYS A 77 0.41 -33.46 7.92
CA LYS A 77 0.10 -32.10 7.46
C LYS A 77 1.15 -31.08 7.90
N TYR A 78 1.67 -31.21 9.13
CA TYR A 78 2.70 -30.34 9.63
C TYR A 78 4.03 -30.53 8.87
N ALA A 79 4.41 -31.77 8.60
CA ALA A 79 5.60 -32.09 7.81
C ALA A 79 5.53 -31.50 6.39
N ASP A 80 4.37 -31.61 5.73
CA ASP A 80 4.15 -31.04 4.40
C ASP A 80 4.17 -29.51 4.40
N GLN A 81 3.58 -28.87 5.42
CA GLN A 81 3.62 -27.41 5.57
C GLN A 81 5.05 -26.92 5.82
N LYS A 82 5.80 -27.62 6.68
CA LYS A 82 7.19 -27.28 6.98
C LYS A 82 8.06 -27.31 5.72
N ARG A 83 7.93 -28.36 4.89
CA ARG A 83 8.66 -28.46 3.61
C ARG A 83 8.35 -27.29 2.68
N LYS A 84 7.08 -26.93 2.52
CA LYS A 84 6.66 -25.80 1.68
C LYS A 84 7.24 -24.47 2.15
N VAL A 85 7.28 -24.26 3.48
CA VAL A 85 7.87 -23.04 4.05
C VAL A 85 9.38 -23.01 3.83
N GLU A 86 10.07 -24.14 4.05
CA GLU A 86 11.52 -24.24 3.82
C GLU A 86 11.87 -23.96 2.35
N GLU A 87 11.11 -24.50 1.40
CA GLU A 87 11.28 -24.21 -0.03
C GLU A 87 11.07 -22.73 -0.35
N GLN A 88 10.05 -22.09 0.22
CA GLN A 88 9.81 -20.65 0.06
C GLN A 88 10.95 -19.81 0.64
N VAL A 89 11.45 -20.17 1.82
CA VAL A 89 12.58 -19.48 2.45
C VAL A 89 13.83 -19.59 1.59
N ILE A 90 14.11 -20.77 1.03
CA ILE A 90 15.24 -20.98 0.11
C ILE A 90 15.07 -20.14 -1.16
N ALA A 91 13.87 -20.11 -1.74
CA ALA A 91 13.58 -19.31 -2.93
C ALA A 91 13.77 -17.80 -2.68
N LEU A 92 13.24 -17.29 -1.56
CA LEU A 92 13.40 -15.89 -1.15
C LEU A 92 14.86 -15.54 -0.89
N LYS A 93 15.62 -16.41 -0.23
CA LYS A 93 17.05 -16.20 0.03
C LYS A 93 17.85 -16.12 -1.28
N LYS A 94 17.53 -16.95 -2.27
CA LYS A 94 18.13 -16.86 -3.61
C LYS A 94 17.82 -15.51 -4.26
N GLN A 95 16.57 -15.05 -4.22
CA GLN A 95 16.19 -13.74 -4.76
C GLN A 95 16.94 -12.59 -4.07
N GLN A 96 17.03 -12.62 -2.73
CA GLN A 96 17.78 -11.63 -1.96
C GLN A 96 19.24 -11.58 -2.38
N SER A 97 19.90 -12.73 -2.53
CA SER A 97 21.31 -12.77 -2.95
C SER A 97 21.55 -12.15 -4.33
N VAL A 98 20.63 -12.36 -5.29
CA VAL A 98 20.71 -11.76 -6.63
C VAL A 98 20.51 -10.24 -6.56
N ILE A 99 19.54 -9.79 -5.75
CA ILE A 99 19.30 -8.35 -5.55
C ILE A 99 20.53 -7.70 -4.89
N GLU A 100 21.09 -8.34 -3.87
CA GLU A 100 22.28 -7.85 -3.17
C GLU A 100 23.49 -7.76 -4.09
N GLN A 101 23.71 -8.77 -4.94
CA GLN A 101 24.78 -8.73 -5.95
C GLN A 101 24.59 -7.57 -6.94
N LYS A 102 23.37 -7.36 -7.45
CA LYS A 102 23.07 -6.23 -8.32
C LYS A 102 23.26 -4.89 -7.62
N ALA A 103 22.82 -4.77 -6.36
CA ALA A 103 23.00 -3.56 -5.58
C ALA A 103 24.49 -3.25 -5.33
N ARG A 104 25.31 -4.27 -5.07
CA ARG A 104 26.77 -4.13 -4.95
C ARG A 104 27.40 -3.69 -6.27
N GLN A 105 26.96 -4.23 -7.41
CA GLN A 105 27.45 -3.79 -8.74
C GLN A 105 27.11 -2.32 -9.01
N ILE A 106 25.86 -1.91 -8.72
CA ILE A 106 25.44 -0.50 -8.85
C ILE A 106 26.27 0.38 -7.93
N ARG A 107 26.42 0.00 -6.66
CA ARG A 107 27.22 0.76 -5.70
C ARG A 107 28.68 0.93 -6.17
N ASN A 108 29.31 -0.14 -6.65
CA ASN A 108 30.66 -0.07 -7.19
C ASN A 108 30.74 0.79 -8.46
N SER A 109 29.72 0.75 -9.31
CA SER A 109 29.66 1.65 -10.48
C SER A 109 29.50 3.11 -10.07
N VAL A 110 28.74 3.41 -9.02
CA VAL A 110 28.54 4.77 -8.49
C VAL A 110 29.77 5.28 -7.76
N GLU A 111 30.47 4.43 -6.99
CA GLU A 111 31.72 4.79 -6.31
C GLU A 111 32.87 5.01 -7.31
N ASN A 112 32.92 4.23 -8.41
CA ASN A 112 33.92 4.42 -9.48
C ASN A 112 33.54 5.51 -10.48
N SER A 113 32.26 5.78 -10.68
CA SER A 113 31.81 7.01 -11.33
C SER A 113 31.94 8.13 -10.30
N HIS A 114 33.16 8.64 -10.14
CA HIS A 114 33.42 9.90 -9.46
C HIS A 114 32.62 11.00 -10.17
N LEU A 115 31.33 11.10 -9.84
CA LEU A 115 30.47 12.23 -10.12
C LEU A 115 31.15 13.37 -9.40
N SER A 116 31.94 14.12 -10.17
CA SER A 116 32.42 15.44 -9.84
C SER A 116 31.20 16.34 -9.67
N PHE A 117 30.49 16.18 -8.56
CA PHE A 117 29.57 17.17 -8.06
C PHE A 117 30.45 18.25 -7.43
N SER A 118 31.07 19.05 -8.29
CA SER A 118 31.67 20.32 -7.88
C SER A 118 30.53 21.19 -7.36
N PRO A 119 30.58 21.72 -6.12
CA PRO A 119 29.68 22.78 -5.71
C PRO A 119 30.17 24.09 -6.36
N ALA A 120 30.13 24.16 -7.68
CA ALA A 120 30.14 25.42 -8.41
C ALA A 120 28.70 25.90 -8.37
N GLY A 121 28.39 26.97 -7.64
CA GLY A 121 28.84 28.28 -8.08
C GLY A 121 27.71 28.83 -8.93
N LYS A 122 27.15 29.94 -8.47
CA LYS A 122 26.22 30.76 -9.24
C LYS A 122 26.81 31.01 -10.64
N ASP A 123 25.91 31.29 -11.57
CA ASP A 123 26.19 31.87 -12.89
C ASP A 123 26.47 30.82 -13.98
N ASN A 124 25.41 30.48 -14.75
CA ASN A 124 25.37 30.42 -16.22
C ASN A 124 24.13 29.64 -16.67
N ALA A 125 23.06 30.37 -16.94
CA ALA A 125 21.75 29.84 -17.35
C ALA A 125 21.69 29.26 -18.78
N ASN A 126 22.82 29.06 -19.47
CA ASN A 126 22.84 28.80 -20.91
C ASN A 126 23.62 27.55 -21.36
N GLU A 127 24.09 26.68 -20.45
CA GLU A 127 24.72 25.39 -20.81
C GLU A 127 23.90 24.15 -20.41
N LEU A 128 22.67 24.33 -19.94
CA LEU A 128 21.71 23.24 -19.77
C LEU A 128 20.98 22.99 -21.10
N PHE A 129 20.55 21.76 -21.36
CA PHE A 129 19.72 21.31 -22.50
C PHE A 129 20.42 20.63 -23.68
N THR A 130 21.40 19.76 -23.43
CA THR A 130 21.50 18.50 -24.22
C THR A 130 20.86 17.37 -23.43
N ALA A 131 19.60 17.55 -23.03
CA ALA A 131 18.82 16.46 -22.47
C ALA A 131 18.54 15.46 -23.60
N GLU A 132 19.17 14.29 -23.54
CA GLU A 132 18.87 13.17 -24.43
C GLU A 132 17.36 12.92 -24.44
N GLU A 133 16.77 12.80 -25.63
CA GLU A 133 15.31 12.75 -25.83
C GLU A 133 14.62 11.69 -24.97
N ALA A 134 15.30 10.55 -24.77
CA ALA A 134 14.85 9.47 -23.88
C ALA A 134 14.70 9.92 -22.42
N ASN A 135 15.59 10.76 -21.91
CA ASN A 135 15.53 11.25 -20.53
C ASN A 135 14.38 12.25 -20.33
N LEU A 136 14.10 13.08 -21.35
CA LEU A 136 12.96 13.99 -21.34
C LEU A 136 11.64 13.20 -21.37
N LEU A 137 11.54 12.19 -22.23
CA LEU A 137 10.38 11.33 -22.35
C LEU A 137 10.13 10.55 -21.05
N ASN A 138 11.17 9.97 -20.45
CA ASN A 138 11.08 9.31 -19.15
C ASN A 138 10.64 10.29 -18.04
N GLY A 139 11.15 11.51 -18.04
CA GLY A 139 10.72 12.56 -17.11
C GLY A 139 9.23 12.88 -17.24
N ILE A 140 8.71 12.97 -18.47
CA ILE A 140 7.29 13.18 -18.73
C ILE A 140 6.47 11.98 -18.22
N ILE A 141 6.90 10.75 -18.53
CA ILE A 141 6.21 9.53 -18.08
C ILE A 141 6.15 9.47 -16.55
N PHE A 142 7.28 9.66 -15.87
CA PHE A 142 7.31 9.65 -14.40
C PHE A 142 6.51 10.78 -13.79
N SER A 143 6.41 11.94 -14.45
CA SER A 143 5.56 13.04 -13.99
C SER A 143 4.06 12.70 -14.04
N GLU A 144 3.61 11.85 -14.97
CA GLU A 144 2.22 11.38 -15.03
C GLU A 144 1.97 10.23 -14.03
N ILE A 145 2.96 9.33 -13.84
CA ILE A 145 2.84 8.21 -12.88
C ILE A 145 2.85 8.71 -11.44
N LEU A 146 3.76 9.64 -11.10
CA LEU A 146 3.98 10.11 -9.74
C LEU A 146 3.16 11.37 -9.40
N GLY A 147 2.67 12.09 -10.42
CA GLY A 147 1.85 13.29 -10.27
C GLY A 147 0.35 13.00 -10.22
N PRO A 148 -0.48 13.97 -9.78
CA PRO A 148 -1.92 13.87 -9.93
C PRO A 148 -2.29 13.85 -11.42
N PRO A 149 -3.17 12.94 -11.88
CA PRO A 149 -3.47 12.75 -13.31
C PRO A 149 -4.01 14.03 -13.93
N ARG A 150 -3.40 14.48 -15.03
CA ARG A 150 -3.81 15.72 -15.71
C ARG A 150 -5.21 15.63 -16.30
N THR A 151 -5.66 14.42 -16.62
CA THR A 151 -7.02 14.11 -17.11
C THR A 151 -8.14 14.50 -16.13
N LYS A 152 -7.84 14.66 -14.84
CA LYS A 152 -8.82 15.10 -13.83
C LYS A 152 -9.00 16.62 -13.76
N ARG A 153 -8.30 17.40 -14.59
CA ARG A 153 -8.51 18.86 -14.66
C ARG A 153 -9.57 19.16 -15.73
N PRO A 154 -10.82 19.49 -15.34
CA PRO A 154 -11.82 19.91 -16.32
C PRO A 154 -11.31 21.15 -17.06
N HIS A 155 -11.35 21.11 -18.39
CA HIS A 155 -10.96 22.23 -19.23
C HIS A 155 -11.96 23.38 -19.01
N SER A 156 -11.60 24.34 -18.17
CA SER A 156 -12.41 25.54 -17.95
C SER A 156 -12.26 26.43 -19.18
N TYR A 157 -13.21 26.33 -20.12
CA TYR A 157 -13.36 27.33 -21.16
C TYR A 157 -13.80 28.63 -20.50
N LYS A 158 -12.85 29.57 -20.33
CA LYS A 158 -13.17 30.96 -20.02
C LYS A 158 -13.90 31.52 -21.24
N ARG A 159 -15.22 31.69 -21.14
CA ARG A 159 -15.98 32.49 -22.12
C ARG A 159 -15.44 33.92 -22.07
N ARG A 160 -15.10 34.45 -23.24
CA ARG A 160 -14.77 35.87 -23.44
C ARG A 160 -16.02 36.72 -23.30
#